data_AF-A0A9D6P541-F1
#
_entry.id   AF-A0A9D6P541-F1
#
_cell.length_a   1.000
_cell.length_b   1.000
_cell.length_c   1.000
_cell.angle_alpha   90.00
_cell.angle_beta   90.00
_cell.angle_gamma   90.00
#
_symmetry.space_group_name_H-M   'P 1'
#
loop_
_entity.id
_entity.type
_entity.pdbx_description
1 polymer ?
#
loop_
_entity_poly.entity_id
_entity_poly.type
_entity_poly.pdbx_seq_one_letter_code
_entity_poly.pdbx_strand_id
1 'polypeptide(L)'
;MTYIPYGKGKIKVVWIEYDPKKIYSKMFDGKKEAEEFAKEKKAYLVFSLEKQSNMEKFTWKLLPYGKYKTYLGLIRGLHALPV
;
A
#
# COMPACT_ATOMS: atom_id res chain seq x y z
N MET A 1 -21.94 19.31 11.53
CA MET A 1 -20.60 18.71 11.33
C MET A 1 -20.79 17.35 10.69
N THR A 2 -20.49 17.23 9.40
CA THR A 2 -20.60 15.98 8.66
C THR A 2 -19.41 15.10 8.97
N TYR A 3 -19.62 14.11 9.85
CA TYR A 3 -18.73 12.97 9.99
C TYR A 3 -18.73 12.22 8.65
N ILE A 4 -17.62 12.27 7.91
CA ILE A 4 -17.39 11.37 6.78
C ILE A 4 -16.53 10.23 7.34
N PRO A 5 -17.11 9.13 7.84
CA PRO A 5 -16.33 7.93 8.00
C PRO A 5 -15.95 7.53 6.58
N TYR A 6 -14.68 7.61 6.23
CA TYR A 6 -14.19 6.88 5.08
C TYR A 6 -14.31 5.38 5.41
N GLY A 7 -15.51 4.84 5.21
CA GLY A 7 -15.78 3.41 5.06
C GLY A 7 -15.34 2.90 3.69
N LYS A 8 -14.80 3.78 2.84
CA LYS A 8 -14.27 3.48 1.52
C LYS A 8 -12.75 3.63 1.49
N GLY A 9 -12.02 2.63 0.98
CA GLY A 9 -10.57 2.62 0.81
C GLY A 9 -9.80 1.77 1.83
N LYS A 10 -10.26 0.57 2.16
CA LYS A 10 -9.51 -0.34 3.06
C LYS A 10 -8.24 -0.88 2.43
N ILE A 11 -8.15 -0.91 1.11
CA ILE A 11 -6.99 -1.47 0.40
C ILE A 11 -6.34 -0.37 -0.44
N LYS A 12 -5.03 -0.21 -0.31
CA LYS A 12 -4.22 0.73 -1.10
C LYS A 12 -3.24 -0.05 -1.97
N VAL A 13 -3.32 0.14 -3.28
CA VAL A 13 -2.31 -0.36 -4.23
C VAL A 13 -1.34 0.78 -4.50
N VAL A 14 -0.04 0.49 -4.44
CA VAL A 14 1.05 1.43 -4.73
C VAL A 14 1.93 0.81 -5.82
N TRP A 15 2.27 1.55 -6.85
CA TRP A 15 3.10 1.03 -7.95
C TRP A 15 3.97 2.10 -8.59
N ILE A 16 4.96 1.65 -9.35
CA ILE A 16 5.83 2.48 -10.18
C ILE A 16 5.59 2.10 -11.64
N GLU A 17 5.44 3.10 -12.51
CA GLU A 17 5.31 2.91 -13.96
C GLU A 17 6.66 3.16 -14.66
N TYR A 18 6.66 3.68 -15.89
CA TYR A 18 7.87 3.87 -16.69
C TYR A 18 8.87 4.86 -16.07
N ASP A 19 8.38 5.85 -15.32
CA ASP A 19 9.21 6.81 -14.62
C ASP A 19 9.42 6.37 -13.16
N PRO A 20 10.62 5.90 -12.78
CA PRO A 20 10.91 5.46 -11.43
C PRO A 20 10.90 6.58 -10.39
N LYS A 21 10.87 7.85 -10.82
CA LYS A 21 10.78 9.01 -9.92
C LYS A 21 9.34 9.26 -9.44
N LYS A 22 8.35 8.57 -10.00
CA LYS A 22 6.94 8.75 -9.66
C LYS A 22 6.38 7.49 -9.03
N ILE A 23 5.77 7.67 -7.86
CA ILE A 23 5.03 6.63 -7.16
C ILE A 23 3.54 6.93 -7.33
N TYR A 24 2.82 5.95 -7.83
CA TYR A 24 1.39 6.01 -8.04
C TYR A 24 0.68 5.23 -6.94
N SER A 25 -0.54 5.65 -6.58
CA SER A 25 -1.37 4.86 -5.68
C SER A 25 -2.85 5.02 -5.97
N LYS A 26 -3.62 3.97 -5.65
CA LYS A 26 -5.08 3.94 -5.79
C LYS A 26 -5.69 3.16 -4.63
N MET A 27 -6.83 3.64 -4.15
CA MET A 27 -7.56 3.11 -3.01
C MET A 27 -8.77 2.30 -3.50
N PHE A 28 -9.10 1.23 -2.77
CA PHE A 28 -10.17 0.29 -3.08
C PHE A 28 -10.89 -0.14 -1.79
N ASP A 29 -12.16 -0.49 -1.94
CA ASP A 29 -12.98 -0.99 -0.83
C ASP A 29 -12.76 -2.49 -0.60
N GLY A 30 -12.51 -3.22 -1.69
CA GLY A 30 -12.36 -4.67 -1.72
C GLY A 30 -10.96 -5.13 -2.09
N LYS A 31 -10.51 -6.19 -1.43
CA LYS A 31 -9.22 -6.86 -1.73
C LYS A 31 -9.17 -7.44 -3.13
N LYS A 32 -10.28 -8.05 -3.59
CA LYS A 32 -10.34 -8.71 -4.90
C LYS A 32 -10.15 -7.71 -6.04
N GLU A 33 -10.89 -6.61 -6.03
CA GLU A 33 -10.79 -5.54 -7.03
C GLU A 33 -9.39 -4.91 -7.05
N ALA A 34 -8.82 -4.65 -5.86
CA ALA A 34 -7.46 -4.13 -5.73
C ALA A 34 -6.43 -5.10 -6.33
N GLU A 35 -6.60 -6.40 -6.11
CA GLU A 35 -5.71 -7.43 -6.64
C GLU A 35 -5.80 -7.54 -8.17
N GLU A 36 -7.03 -7.54 -8.71
CA GLU A 36 -7.27 -7.57 -10.16
C GLU A 36 -6.64 -6.35 -10.85
N PHE A 37 -6.86 -5.16 -10.31
CA PHE A 37 -6.20 -3.94 -10.80
C PHE A 37 -4.67 -4.01 -10.70
N ALA A 38 -4.14 -4.52 -9.58
CA ALA A 38 -2.72 -4.53 -9.33
C ALA A 38 -1.95 -5.52 -10.22
N LYS A 39 -2.58 -6.62 -10.65
CA LYS A 39 -1.97 -7.65 -11.52
C LYS A 39 -1.44 -7.08 -12.83
N GLU A 40 -2.05 -6.02 -13.36
CA GLU A 40 -1.61 -5.35 -14.58
C GLU A 40 -0.35 -4.48 -14.37
N LYS A 41 0.04 -4.23 -13.12
CA LYS A 41 1.20 -3.39 -12.78
C LYS A 41 2.46 -4.25 -12.64
N LYS A 42 3.57 -3.83 -13.26
CA LYS A 42 4.85 -4.57 -13.23
C LYS A 42 5.50 -4.61 -11.85
N ALA A 43 5.42 -3.51 -11.10
CA ALA A 43 6.03 -3.37 -9.78
C ALA A 43 5.05 -2.68 -8.83
N TYR A 44 4.38 -3.47 -8.00
CA TYR A 44 3.37 -2.98 -7.06
C TYR A 44 3.49 -3.60 -5.68
N LEU A 45 2.88 -2.91 -4.71
CA LEU A 45 2.65 -3.33 -3.34
C LEU A 45 1.17 -3.09 -3.01
N VAL A 46 0.63 -3.91 -2.11
CA VAL A 46 -0.76 -3.79 -1.65
C VAL A 46 -0.77 -3.68 -0.13
N PHE A 47 -1.47 -2.68 0.38
CA PHE A 47 -1.63 -2.42 1.79
C PHE A 47 -3.10 -2.52 2.19
N SER A 48 -3.37 -3.05 3.38
CA SER A 48 -4.68 -3.04 4.02
C SER A 48 -4.65 -2.08 5.20
N LEU A 49 -5.67 -1.23 5.32
CA LEU A 49 -5.85 -0.37 6.47
C LEU A 49 -6.26 -1.24 7.66
N GLU A 50 -5.47 -1.21 8.74
CA GLU A 50 -5.81 -1.91 9.99
C GLU A 50 -6.45 -0.97 10.99
N LYS A 51 -5.92 0.24 11.10
CA LYS A 51 -6.38 1.24 12.08
C LYS A 51 -6.30 2.64 11.50
N GLN A 52 -7.29 3.45 11.83
CA GLN A 52 -7.29 4.88 11.59
C GLN A 52 -7.63 5.57 12.91
N SER A 53 -6.92 6.66 13.23
CA SER A 53 -7.19 7.45 14.43
C SER A 53 -7.19 8.93 14.07
N ASN A 54 -8.34 9.58 14.31
CA ASN A 54 -8.58 11.02 14.11
C ASN A 54 -8.15 11.57 12.74
N MET A 55 -8.17 10.75 11.67
CA MET A 55 -7.69 11.12 10.32
C MET A 55 -6.22 11.58 10.24
N GLU A 56 -5.48 11.57 11.35
CA GLU A 56 -4.07 11.96 11.39
C GLU A 56 -3.14 10.76 11.32
N LYS A 57 -3.59 9.62 11.88
CA LYS A 57 -2.77 8.41 11.96
C LYS A 57 -3.46 7.25 11.25
N PHE A 58 -2.72 6.61 10.36
CA PHE A 58 -3.15 5.43 9.62
C PHE A 58 -2.12 4.32 9.81
N THR A 59 -2.59 3.17 10.27
CA THR A 59 -1.79 1.94 10.36
C THR A 59 -2.16 1.05 9.20
N TRP A 60 -1.15 0.77 8.36
CA TRP A 60 -1.29 -0.03 7.16
C TRP A 60 -0.54 -1.35 7.32
N LYS A 61 -1.21 -2.46 7.02
CA LYS A 61 -0.59 -3.78 6.90
C LYS A 61 -0.22 -4.05 5.46
N LEU A 62 1.05 -4.33 5.23
CA LEU A 62 1.51 -4.81 3.93
C LEU A 62 1.01 -6.25 3.69
N LEU A 63 0.33 -6.46 2.56
CA LEU A 63 -0.18 -7.77 2.16
C LEU A 63 0.82 -8.50 1.24
N PRO A 64 0.82 -9.85 1.22
CA PRO A 64 1.81 -10.66 0.51
C PRO A 64 1.56 -10.72 -1.02
N TYR A 65 1.55 -9.56 -1.68
CA TYR A 65 1.33 -9.40 -3.12
C TYR A 65 2.46 -8.67 -3.83
N GLY A 66 2.55 -8.85 -5.16
CA GLY A 66 3.50 -8.15 -6.01
C GLY A 66 4.94 -8.27 -5.50
N LYS A 67 5.58 -7.13 -5.24
CA LYS A 67 6.98 -7.05 -4.77
C LYS A 67 7.16 -7.16 -3.26
N TYR A 68 6.17 -7.72 -2.54
CA TYR A 68 6.18 -7.91 -1.08
C TYR A 68 7.52 -8.41 -0.53
N LYS A 69 8.04 -9.53 -1.04
CA LYS A 69 9.28 -10.14 -0.54
C LYS A 69 10.50 -9.25 -0.77
N THR A 70 10.58 -8.61 -1.94
CA THR A 70 11.66 -7.67 -2.27
C THR A 70 11.63 -6.47 -1.33
N TYR A 71 10.45 -5.90 -1.08
CA TYR A 71 10.28 -4.78 -0.16
C TYR A 71 10.66 -5.16 1.28
N LEU A 72 10.24 -6.34 1.77
CA LEU A 72 10.65 -6.82 3.09
C LEU A 72 12.16 -7.03 3.19
N GLY A 73 12.80 -7.58 2.13
CA GLY A 73 14.24 -7.75 2.09
C GLY A 73 14.99 -6.42 2.18
N LEU A 74 14.53 -5.41 1.42
CA LEU A 74 15.12 -4.07 1.44
C LEU A 74 15.00 -3.40 2.81
N ILE A 75 13.82 -3.41 3.44
CA ILE A 75 13.63 -2.80 4.76
C ILE A 75 14.47 -3.49 5.82
N ARG A 76 14.49 -4.83 5.83
CA ARG A 76 15.28 -5.60 6.80
C ARG A 76 16.77 -5.37 6.60
N GLY A 77 17.24 -5.30 5.36
CA GLY A 77 18.63 -4.97 5.03
C GLY A 77 19.00 -3.54 5.42
N LEU A 78 18.09 -2.58 5.25
CA LEU A 78 18.31 -1.18 5.64
C LEU A 78 18.45 -1.02 7.16
N HIS A 79 17.66 -1.76 7.94
CA HIS A 79 17.76 -1.79 9.40
C HIS A 79 19.04 -2.48 9.91
N ALA A 80 19.78 -3.18 9.05
CA ALA A 80 21.03 -3.85 9.40
C ALA A 80 22.28 -2.97 9.17
N LEU A 81 22.12 -1.77 8.60
CA LEU A 81 23.20 -0.80 8.44
C LEU A 81 23.25 0.15 9.65
N PRO A 82 24.39 0.30 10.33
CA PRO A 82 24.53 1.31 11.38
C PRO A 82 24.47 2.71 10.75
N VAL A 83 23.66 3.59 11.37
CA VAL A 83 23.58 5.02 11.04
C VAL A 83 24.78 5.76 11.62
#